data_AF-A0A816GSX3-F1
#
_entry.id   AF-A0A816GSX3-F1
#
_cell.length_a   1.000
_cell.length_b   1.000
_cell.length_c   1.000
_cell.angle_alpha   90.00
_cell.angle_beta   90.00
_cell.angle_gamma   90.00
#
_symmetry.space_group_name_H-M   'P 1'
#
loop_
_entity.id
_entity.type
_entity.pdbx_description
1 polymer ?
#
loop_
_entity_poly.entity_id
_entity_poly.type
_entity_poly.pdbx_seq_one_letter_code
_entity_poly.pdbx_strand_id
1 'polypeptide(L)'
;MHRIWLYIFLVTVERNICVRSEVFTSIAHIIQLLDTEIELAKQLKIYLKNEHVRLVHIEKFLSVINNDLSQARGKEEQYFSNPINVYLFFKHLTTEWYHIKDMPSPDIRTIIDKNWLFPSLEDLTGTGISLLRLQNTYQITTSQMANGEIDLKFRSQKLTSDECYHIGRVAYINNDFYYALMWMQEALDRFDEKNKRALISRIDILDHLSNVTFQEGNIENALALTQEMLAIDPNHVPAKANKVYYESLINGQTLSKDQKKDSLASSEKIGSSSKKNFRVRKQRQNNYLELSEVYKALCRQNRAKLSHKRQAKLFCRYRHNNHPYLILRPVKEEQLFDEPTILLFHDVVSDTDIEQIKVLATPQ
;
A
#
# COMPACT_ATOMS: atom_id res chain seq x y z
N MET A 1 45.03 -1.96 31.03
CA MET A 1 44.91 -1.98 29.56
C MET A 1 43.66 -2.73 29.08
N HIS A 2 43.42 -4.00 29.47
CA HIS A 2 42.24 -4.77 29.00
C HIS A 2 40.84 -4.23 29.40
N ARG A 3 40.70 -3.58 30.57
CA ARG A 3 39.40 -3.02 31.01
C ARG A 3 38.97 -1.76 30.24
N ILE A 4 39.93 -1.02 29.68
CA ILE A 4 39.68 0.19 28.89
C ILE A 4 39.17 -0.20 27.49
N TRP A 5 39.71 -1.28 26.91
CA TRP A 5 39.23 -1.82 25.63
C TRP A 5 37.81 -2.39 25.71
N LEU A 6 37.43 -3.01 26.84
CA LEU A 6 36.06 -3.47 27.08
C LEU A 6 35.05 -2.31 27.19
N TYR A 7 35.44 -1.22 27.86
CA TYR A 7 34.61 -0.02 27.95
C TYR A 7 34.48 0.70 26.60
N ILE A 8 35.55 0.78 25.82
CA ILE A 8 35.50 1.36 24.46
C ILE A 8 34.63 0.49 23.55
N PHE A 9 34.72 -0.85 23.64
CA PHE A 9 33.87 -1.75 22.85
C PHE A 9 32.38 -1.62 23.22
N LEU A 10 32.04 -1.54 24.51
CA LEU A 10 30.67 -1.29 24.98
C LEU A 10 30.13 0.09 24.56
N VAL A 11 30.93 1.14 24.66
CA VAL A 11 30.53 2.50 24.24
C VAL A 11 30.43 2.63 22.71
N THR A 12 31.21 1.86 21.93
CA THR A 12 31.04 1.83 20.46
C THR A 12 29.82 1.03 19.99
N VAL A 13 29.29 0.13 20.81
CA VAL A 13 28.03 -0.58 20.54
C VAL A 13 26.81 0.26 20.92
N GLU A 14 26.97 1.28 21.77
CA GLU A 14 25.98 2.34 22.02
C GLU A 14 25.99 3.46 20.97
N ARG A 15 26.61 3.26 19.80
CA ARG A 15 26.17 4.00 18.62
C ARG A 15 24.77 3.51 18.31
N ASN A 16 23.77 4.25 18.81
CA ASN A 16 22.35 4.15 18.46
C ASN A 16 22.22 3.78 16.98
N ILE A 17 22.08 2.47 16.71
CA ILE A 17 21.54 2.01 15.45
C ILE A 17 20.08 2.43 15.59
N CYS A 18 19.77 3.63 15.10
CA CYS A 18 18.40 4.01 14.86
C CYS A 18 17.91 3.08 13.76
N VAL A 19 17.42 1.91 14.17
CA VAL A 19 16.69 1.02 13.29
C VAL A 19 15.41 1.76 12.99
N ARG A 20 15.33 2.35 11.80
CA ARG A 20 14.05 2.77 11.24
C ARG A 20 13.22 1.50 11.10
N SER A 21 12.34 1.29 12.07
CA SER A 21 11.41 0.18 12.05
C SER A 21 10.28 0.53 11.10
N GLU A 22 9.87 -0.45 10.30
CA GLU A 22 8.74 -0.34 9.39
C GLU A 22 7.45 -0.06 10.19
N VAL A 23 6.73 1.00 9.82
CA VAL A 23 5.56 1.51 10.54
C VAL A 23 4.41 0.49 10.50
N PHE A 24 4.27 -0.23 9.39
CA PHE A 24 3.19 -1.21 9.20
C PHE A 24 3.28 -2.43 10.13
N THR A 25 4.42 -2.63 10.80
CA THR A 25 4.62 -3.77 11.73
C THR A 25 4.14 -3.48 13.15
N SER A 26 3.75 -2.23 13.46
CA SER A 26 3.30 -1.81 14.80
C SER A 26 1.87 -1.28 14.77
N ILE A 27 0.96 -1.97 15.48
CA ILE A 27 -0.42 -1.52 15.66
C ILE A 27 -0.47 -0.17 16.39
N ALA A 28 0.43 0.07 17.36
CA ALA A 28 0.47 1.33 18.10
C ALA A 28 0.77 2.52 17.18
N HIS A 29 1.73 2.37 16.25
CA HIS A 29 2.01 3.41 15.25
C HIS A 29 0.85 3.60 14.27
N ILE A 30 0.20 2.52 13.81
CA ILE A 30 -0.96 2.63 12.90
C ILE A 30 -2.11 3.41 13.56
N ILE A 31 -2.34 3.19 14.86
CA ILE A 31 -3.35 3.95 15.61
C ILE A 31 -2.97 5.44 15.68
N GLN A 32 -1.69 5.78 15.92
CA GLN A 32 -1.24 7.18 15.88
C GLN A 32 -1.43 7.81 14.49
N LEU A 33 -1.19 7.07 13.40
CA LEU A 33 -1.43 7.55 12.04
C LEU A 33 -2.92 7.84 11.79
N LEU A 34 -3.83 7.06 12.38
CA LEU A 34 -5.27 7.34 12.28
C LEU A 34 -5.61 8.72 12.84
N ASP A 35 -5.03 9.10 13.98
CA ASP A 35 -5.23 10.44 14.56
C ASP A 35 -4.72 11.54 13.61
N THR A 36 -3.60 11.31 12.92
CA THR A 36 -3.09 12.25 11.91
C THR A 36 -4.04 12.38 10.72
N GLU A 37 -4.62 11.28 10.23
CA GLU A 37 -5.58 11.29 9.13
C GLU A 37 -6.88 12.02 9.51
N ILE A 38 -7.37 11.80 10.74
CA ILE A 38 -8.53 12.51 11.29
C ILE A 38 -8.28 14.02 11.31
N GLU A 39 -7.10 14.46 11.76
CA GLU A 39 -6.77 15.89 11.80
C GLU A 39 -6.61 16.49 10.40
N LEU A 40 -5.93 15.79 9.49
CA LEU A 40 -5.83 16.19 8.08
C LEU A 40 -7.21 16.37 7.43
N ALA A 41 -8.13 15.43 7.67
CA ALA A 41 -9.49 15.51 7.16
C ALA A 41 -10.25 16.74 7.69
N LYS A 42 -10.05 17.12 8.96
CA LYS A 42 -10.61 18.36 9.52
C LYS A 42 -10.04 19.60 8.86
N GLN A 43 -8.71 19.66 8.70
CA GLN A 43 -8.05 20.79 8.04
C GLN A 43 -8.50 20.93 6.58
N LEU A 44 -8.64 19.82 5.86
CA LEU A 44 -9.14 19.82 4.48
C LEU A 44 -10.59 20.33 4.38
N LYS A 45 -11.45 20.00 5.35
CA LYS A 45 -12.82 20.56 5.42
C LYS A 45 -12.81 22.08 5.61
N ILE A 46 -11.93 22.60 6.46
CA ILE A 46 -11.77 24.06 6.67
C ILE A 46 -11.27 24.72 5.38
N TYR A 47 -10.26 24.13 4.74
CA TYR A 47 -9.75 24.58 3.43
C TYR A 47 -10.88 24.67 2.40
N LEU A 48 -11.66 23.60 2.24
CA LEU A 48 -12.75 23.53 1.27
C LEU A 48 -13.82 24.59 1.54
N LYS A 49 -14.16 24.84 2.82
CA LYS A 49 -15.11 25.89 3.19
C LYS A 49 -14.59 27.29 2.80
N ASN A 50 -13.33 27.59 3.08
CA ASN A 50 -12.74 28.88 2.76
C ASN A 50 -12.62 29.08 1.24
N GLU A 51 -12.21 28.04 0.53
CA GLU A 51 -12.11 28.05 -0.93
C GLU A 51 -13.48 28.23 -1.59
N HIS A 52 -14.52 27.58 -1.06
CA HIS A 52 -15.88 27.77 -1.56
C HIS A 52 -16.37 29.20 -1.38
N VAL A 53 -16.15 29.84 -0.22
CA VAL A 53 -16.52 31.25 0.00
C VAL A 53 -15.79 32.17 -0.97
N ARG A 54 -14.50 31.92 -1.21
CA ARG A 54 -13.69 32.65 -2.18
C ARG A 54 -14.26 32.55 -3.59
N LEU A 55 -14.56 31.33 -4.04
CA LEU A 55 -15.12 31.06 -5.36
C LEU A 55 -16.49 31.73 -5.54
N VAL A 56 -17.37 31.66 -4.54
CA VAL A 56 -18.69 32.33 -4.59
C VAL A 56 -18.56 33.86 -4.75
N HIS A 57 -17.57 34.50 -4.12
CA HIS A 57 -17.34 35.93 -4.32
C HIS A 57 -16.86 36.24 -5.74
N ILE A 58 -15.95 35.43 -6.28
CA ILE A 58 -15.43 35.59 -7.64
C ILE A 58 -16.54 35.37 -8.67
N GLU A 59 -17.37 34.34 -8.50
CA GLU A 59 -18.51 34.06 -9.38
C GLU A 59 -19.53 35.20 -9.38
N LYS A 60 -19.85 35.76 -8.21
CA LYS A 60 -20.75 36.92 -8.10
C LYS A 60 -20.19 38.12 -8.84
N PHE A 61 -18.91 38.45 -8.65
CA PHE A 61 -18.29 39.56 -9.37
C PHE A 61 -18.28 39.34 -10.89
N LEU A 62 -17.93 38.12 -11.33
CA LEU A 62 -17.94 37.75 -12.73
C LEU A 62 -19.34 37.91 -13.35
N SER A 63 -20.40 37.57 -12.61
CA SER A 63 -21.79 37.73 -13.07
C SER A 63 -22.18 39.20 -13.29
N VAL A 64 -21.72 40.10 -12.42
CA VAL A 64 -21.95 41.56 -12.55
C VAL A 64 -21.24 42.09 -13.79
N ILE A 65 -19.95 41.76 -13.96
CA ILE A 65 -19.19 42.16 -15.14
C ILE A 65 -19.84 41.63 -16.43
N ASN A 66 -20.25 40.36 -16.46
CA ASN A 66 -20.84 39.77 -17.66
C ASN A 66 -22.15 40.48 -18.05
N ASN A 67 -22.97 40.87 -17.07
CA ASN A 67 -24.18 41.64 -17.32
C ASN A 67 -23.84 43.02 -17.93
N ASP A 68 -22.90 43.75 -17.33
CA ASP A 68 -22.49 45.08 -17.81
C ASP A 68 -21.89 45.02 -19.22
N LEU A 69 -21.02 44.05 -19.48
CA LEU A 69 -20.42 43.83 -20.79
C LEU A 69 -21.48 43.43 -21.83
N SER A 70 -22.48 42.63 -21.46
CA SER A 70 -23.56 42.25 -22.36
C SER A 70 -24.43 43.43 -22.78
N GLN A 71 -24.63 44.40 -21.88
CA GLN A 71 -25.37 45.62 -22.16
C GLN A 71 -24.56 46.63 -22.99
N ALA A 72 -23.24 46.67 -22.81
CA ALA A 72 -22.34 47.56 -23.54
C ALA A 72 -22.05 47.09 -24.98
N ARG A 73 -21.99 45.78 -25.21
CA ARG A 73 -21.52 45.18 -26.47
C ARG A 73 -22.38 45.60 -27.66
N GLY A 74 -21.75 46.21 -28.67
CA GLY A 74 -22.40 46.68 -29.89
C GLY A 74 -23.18 48.00 -29.74
N LYS A 75 -23.13 48.65 -28.57
CA LYS A 75 -23.72 49.96 -28.27
C LYS A 75 -22.82 50.77 -27.33
N GLU A 76 -21.51 50.70 -27.53
CA GLU A 76 -20.50 51.19 -26.60
C GLU A 76 -20.67 52.69 -26.32
N GLU A 77 -20.83 53.51 -27.37
CA GLU A 77 -21.01 54.96 -27.23
C GLU A 77 -22.28 55.31 -26.44
N GLN A 78 -23.39 54.62 -26.69
CA GLN A 78 -24.65 54.84 -25.99
C GLN A 78 -24.58 54.38 -24.52
N TYR A 79 -23.90 53.25 -24.27
CA TYR A 79 -23.74 52.70 -22.92
C TYR A 79 -22.86 53.60 -22.03
N PHE A 80 -21.74 54.09 -22.57
CA PHE A 80 -20.82 55.00 -21.85
C PHE A 80 -21.27 56.47 -21.87
N SER A 81 -22.32 56.82 -22.63
CA SER A 81 -22.98 58.12 -22.48
C SER A 81 -23.71 58.25 -21.14
N ASN A 82 -24.01 57.15 -20.45
CA ASN A 82 -24.57 57.16 -19.09
C ASN A 82 -23.45 57.32 -18.04
N PRO A 83 -23.39 58.44 -17.28
CA PRO A 83 -22.35 58.67 -16.29
C PRO A 83 -22.29 57.61 -15.17
N ILE A 84 -23.41 56.94 -14.85
CA ILE A 84 -23.45 55.86 -13.86
C ILE A 84 -22.66 54.64 -14.37
N ASN A 85 -22.85 54.27 -15.63
CA ASN A 85 -22.15 53.13 -16.24
C ASN A 85 -20.64 53.40 -16.33
N VAL A 86 -20.25 54.64 -16.64
CA VAL A 86 -18.85 55.08 -16.63
C VAL A 86 -18.27 54.97 -15.21
N TYR A 87 -18.98 55.48 -14.20
CA TYR A 87 -18.55 55.36 -12.81
C TYR A 87 -18.35 53.90 -12.38
N LEU A 88 -19.33 53.03 -12.63
CA LEU A 88 -19.26 51.60 -12.28
C LEU A 88 -18.10 50.91 -12.99
N PHE A 89 -17.89 51.19 -14.27
CA PHE A 89 -16.74 50.68 -15.04
C PHE A 89 -15.40 51.08 -14.41
N PHE A 90 -15.21 52.36 -14.08
CA PHE A 90 -13.99 52.81 -13.41
C PHE A 90 -13.85 52.23 -12.00
N LYS A 91 -14.95 52.12 -11.24
CA LYS A 91 -14.96 51.48 -9.92
C LYS A 91 -14.49 50.03 -10.00
N HIS A 92 -14.99 49.25 -10.97
CA HIS A 92 -14.57 47.87 -11.18
C HIS A 92 -13.06 47.78 -11.41
N LEU A 93 -12.53 48.57 -12.35
CA LEU A 93 -11.10 48.56 -12.72
C LEU A 93 -10.15 49.08 -11.64
N THR A 94 -10.61 49.99 -10.78
CA THR A 94 -9.75 50.63 -9.77
C THR A 94 -9.83 49.97 -8.40
N THR A 95 -10.95 49.32 -8.05
CA THR A 95 -11.16 48.80 -6.69
C THR A 95 -11.49 47.31 -6.69
N GLU A 96 -12.49 46.88 -7.44
CA GLU A 96 -13.04 45.52 -7.29
C GLU A 96 -12.11 44.44 -7.88
N TRP A 97 -11.43 44.74 -9.00
CA TRP A 97 -10.37 43.86 -9.51
C TRP A 97 -9.18 43.71 -8.54
N TYR A 98 -8.86 44.77 -7.79
CA TYR A 98 -7.82 44.70 -6.75
C TYR A 98 -8.28 43.87 -5.55
N HIS A 99 -9.54 44.00 -5.12
CA HIS A 99 -10.10 43.14 -4.08
C HIS A 99 -10.05 41.65 -4.43
N ILE A 100 -10.21 41.29 -5.70
CA ILE A 100 -10.06 39.90 -6.15
C ILE A 100 -8.60 39.45 -6.14
N LYS A 101 -7.70 40.30 -6.65
CA LYS A 101 -6.27 40.03 -6.64
C LYS A 101 -5.74 39.80 -5.22
N ASP A 102 -6.17 40.62 -4.28
CA ASP A 102 -5.70 40.60 -2.89
C ASP A 102 -6.48 39.61 -2.01
N MET A 103 -7.50 38.94 -2.57
CA MET A 103 -8.27 37.93 -1.84
C MET A 103 -7.36 36.75 -1.49
N PRO A 104 -7.24 36.37 -0.20
CA PRO A 104 -6.32 35.32 0.20
C PRO A 104 -6.71 33.99 -0.43
N SER A 105 -5.77 33.39 -1.17
CA SER A 105 -5.90 32.01 -1.62
C SER A 105 -5.54 31.09 -0.46
N PRO A 106 -6.44 30.21 0.00
CA PRO A 106 -6.00 29.14 0.87
C PRO A 106 -5.01 28.26 0.09
N ASP A 107 -3.88 27.94 0.71
CA ASP A 107 -2.83 27.11 0.11
C ASP A 107 -2.84 25.74 0.77
N ILE A 108 -3.18 24.71 0.00
CA ILE A 108 -3.28 23.32 0.49
C ILE A 108 -1.95 22.81 1.05
N ARG A 109 -0.81 23.35 0.57
CA ARG A 109 0.53 23.03 1.06
C ARG A 109 0.69 23.34 2.54
N THR A 110 0.01 24.36 3.06
CA THR A 110 0.05 24.68 4.50
C THR A 110 -0.54 23.58 5.38
N ILE A 111 -1.35 22.70 4.80
CA ILE A 111 -1.92 21.54 5.48
C ILE A 111 -1.01 20.33 5.31
N ILE A 112 -0.56 20.05 4.08
CA ILE A 112 0.20 18.82 3.74
C ILE A 112 1.67 18.91 4.16
N ASP A 113 2.30 20.08 4.01
CA ASP A 113 3.73 20.26 4.25
C ASP A 113 4.06 20.53 5.73
N LYS A 114 3.08 20.34 6.63
CA LYS A 114 3.41 20.22 8.06
C LYS A 114 4.26 18.96 8.26
N ASN A 115 4.99 18.91 9.37
CA ASN A 115 5.82 17.75 9.75
C ASN A 115 4.96 16.55 10.19
N TRP A 116 4.09 16.05 9.32
CA TRP A 116 3.39 14.79 9.49
C TRP A 116 4.36 13.63 9.32
N LEU A 117 4.20 12.61 10.16
CA LEU A 117 4.96 11.37 10.05
C LEU A 117 4.22 10.42 9.10
N PHE A 118 4.21 10.73 7.80
CA PHE A 118 3.59 9.82 6.82
C PHE A 118 4.39 8.51 6.69
N PRO A 119 3.70 7.37 6.49
CA PRO A 119 4.36 6.14 6.12
C PRO A 119 5.05 6.29 4.76
N SER A 120 6.10 5.51 4.57
CA SER A 120 6.87 5.50 3.32
C SER A 120 6.24 4.56 2.28
N LEU A 121 6.73 4.65 1.04
CA LEU A 121 6.37 3.67 0.00
C LEU A 121 6.82 2.24 0.39
N GLU A 122 7.89 2.11 1.17
CA GLU A 122 8.34 0.81 1.69
C GLU A 122 7.28 0.19 2.60
N ASP A 123 6.64 0.99 3.45
CA ASP A 123 5.55 0.53 4.31
C ASP A 123 4.34 0.04 3.50
N LEU A 124 3.99 0.76 2.43
CA LEU A 124 2.93 0.32 1.52
C LEU A 124 3.30 -1.01 0.83
N THR A 125 4.53 -1.17 0.35
CA THR A 125 4.97 -2.45 -0.22
C THR A 125 4.96 -3.57 0.82
N GLY A 126 5.36 -3.28 2.06
CA GLY A 126 5.34 -4.23 3.18
C GLY A 126 3.93 -4.70 3.51
N THR A 127 2.94 -3.80 3.51
CA THR A 127 1.53 -4.20 3.66
C THR A 127 1.06 -5.10 2.51
N GLY A 128 1.43 -4.81 1.26
CA GLY A 128 1.15 -5.68 0.12
C GLY A 128 1.73 -7.09 0.27
N ILE A 129 2.99 -7.18 0.70
CA ILE A 129 3.65 -8.47 0.99
C ILE A 129 2.92 -9.21 2.12
N SER A 130 2.49 -8.49 3.16
CA SER A 130 1.75 -9.08 4.28
C SER A 130 0.39 -9.64 3.85
N LEU A 131 -0.31 -8.96 2.94
CA LEU A 131 -1.58 -9.43 2.36
C LEU A 131 -1.37 -10.70 1.53
N LEU A 132 -0.36 -10.72 0.65
CA LEU A 132 -0.01 -11.91 -0.13
C LEU A 132 0.36 -13.09 0.78
N ARG A 133 1.10 -12.83 1.86
CA ARG A 133 1.42 -13.86 2.85
C ARG A 133 0.16 -14.40 3.52
N LEU A 134 -0.78 -13.54 3.90
CA LEU A 134 -2.05 -13.92 4.49
C LEU A 134 -2.88 -14.75 3.50
N GLN A 135 -2.98 -14.29 2.26
CA GLN A 135 -3.66 -14.98 1.17
C GLN A 135 -3.14 -16.41 0.99
N ASN A 136 -1.82 -16.55 0.88
CA ASN A 136 -1.15 -17.83 0.72
C ASN A 136 -1.29 -18.72 1.97
N THR A 137 -1.14 -18.13 3.15
CA THR A 137 -1.22 -18.87 4.42
C THR A 137 -2.63 -19.39 4.68
N TYR A 138 -3.68 -18.68 4.29
CA TYR A 138 -5.07 -19.07 4.58
C TYR A 138 -5.86 -19.55 3.36
N GLN A 139 -5.23 -19.68 2.18
CA GLN A 139 -5.89 -20.09 0.94
C GLN A 139 -7.10 -19.20 0.59
N ILE A 140 -6.96 -17.90 0.82
CA ILE A 140 -8.00 -16.93 0.48
C ILE A 140 -7.90 -16.67 -1.04
N THR A 141 -9.03 -16.73 -1.73
CA THR A 141 -9.05 -16.39 -3.16
C THR A 141 -8.81 -14.90 -3.37
N THR A 142 -8.25 -14.51 -4.53
CA THR A 142 -8.04 -13.09 -4.87
C THR A 142 -9.34 -12.31 -4.79
N SER A 143 -10.43 -12.86 -5.33
CA SER A 143 -11.74 -12.21 -5.32
C SER A 143 -12.29 -12.01 -3.90
N GLN A 144 -12.18 -13.02 -3.02
CA GLN A 144 -12.58 -12.86 -1.61
C GLN A 144 -11.76 -11.77 -0.91
N MET A 145 -10.44 -11.78 -1.10
CA MET A 145 -9.56 -10.77 -0.50
C MET A 145 -9.89 -9.37 -1.03
N ALA A 146 -10.08 -9.23 -2.34
CA ALA A 146 -10.44 -7.97 -2.98
C ALA A 146 -11.87 -7.49 -2.62
N ASN A 147 -12.76 -8.39 -2.20
CA ASN A 147 -14.07 -8.05 -1.65
C ASN A 147 -14.06 -7.72 -0.15
N GLY A 148 -12.90 -7.79 0.51
CA GLY A 148 -12.78 -7.53 1.95
C GLY A 148 -13.35 -8.67 2.81
N GLU A 149 -13.45 -9.89 2.26
CA GLU A 149 -14.00 -11.08 2.90
C GLU A 149 -12.90 -11.91 3.57
N ILE A 150 -12.11 -11.28 4.43
CA ILE A 150 -10.93 -11.90 5.09
C ILE A 150 -11.30 -12.48 6.47
N ASP A 151 -12.18 -11.81 7.21
CA ASP A 151 -12.70 -12.26 8.50
C ASP A 151 -14.24 -12.37 8.45
N LEU A 152 -14.78 -13.41 9.09
CA LEU A 152 -16.22 -13.63 9.22
C LEU A 152 -16.90 -12.59 10.12
N LYS A 153 -16.14 -11.87 10.96
CA LYS A 153 -16.69 -10.92 11.93
C LYS A 153 -16.78 -9.49 11.42
N PHE A 154 -15.90 -9.07 10.52
CA PHE A 154 -15.83 -7.70 10.03
C PHE A 154 -15.59 -7.69 8.52
N ARG A 155 -16.59 -7.23 7.75
CA ARG A 155 -16.39 -6.97 6.32
C ARG A 155 -15.62 -5.67 6.13
N SER A 156 -14.52 -5.73 5.39
CA SER A 156 -13.71 -4.57 5.03
C SER A 156 -14.27 -3.87 3.78
N GLN A 157 -13.72 -2.69 3.45
CA GLN A 157 -13.98 -2.06 2.16
C GLN A 157 -13.47 -2.94 1.00
N LYS A 158 -14.10 -2.81 -0.16
CA LYS A 158 -13.68 -3.51 -1.38
C LYS A 158 -12.50 -2.77 -2.02
N LEU A 159 -11.52 -3.52 -2.49
CA LEU A 159 -10.43 -2.99 -3.29
C LEU A 159 -10.93 -2.58 -4.68
N THR A 160 -10.42 -1.47 -5.20
CA THR A 160 -10.65 -1.04 -6.58
C THR A 160 -9.65 -1.70 -7.51
N SER A 161 -9.79 -1.46 -8.82
CA SER A 161 -8.82 -1.88 -9.83
C SER A 161 -7.39 -1.43 -9.50
N ASP A 162 -7.24 -0.22 -8.97
CA ASP A 162 -5.94 0.39 -8.70
C ASP A 162 -5.20 -0.33 -7.57
N GLU A 163 -5.89 -0.66 -6.47
CA GLU A 163 -5.28 -1.44 -5.38
C GLU A 163 -4.98 -2.87 -5.80
N CYS A 164 -5.85 -3.51 -6.60
CA CYS A 164 -5.61 -4.85 -7.12
C CYS A 164 -4.35 -4.89 -8.01
N TYR A 165 -4.20 -3.89 -8.88
CA TYR A 165 -3.02 -3.72 -9.73
C TYR A 165 -1.75 -3.51 -8.89
N HIS A 166 -1.81 -2.67 -7.85
CA HIS A 166 -0.67 -2.44 -6.97
C HIS A 166 -0.23 -3.73 -6.26
N ILE A 167 -1.18 -4.51 -5.71
CA ILE A 167 -0.87 -5.80 -5.07
C ILE A 167 -0.26 -6.78 -6.09
N GLY A 168 -0.80 -6.83 -7.32
CA GLY A 168 -0.24 -7.63 -8.41
C GLY A 168 1.20 -7.22 -8.77
N ARG A 169 1.51 -5.92 -8.77
CA ARG A 169 2.88 -5.42 -8.97
C ARG A 169 3.82 -5.82 -7.83
N VAL A 170 3.36 -5.74 -6.59
CA VAL A 170 4.14 -6.20 -5.43
C VAL A 170 4.46 -7.70 -5.59
N ALA A 171 3.50 -8.54 -5.98
CA ALA A 171 3.74 -9.96 -6.26
C ALA A 171 4.75 -10.15 -7.41
N TYR A 172 4.60 -9.41 -8.51
CA TYR A 172 5.49 -9.46 -9.67
C TYR A 172 6.95 -9.12 -9.31
N ILE A 173 7.18 -8.04 -8.58
CA ILE A 173 8.52 -7.62 -8.12
C ILE A 173 9.16 -8.69 -7.23
N ASN A 174 8.35 -9.43 -6.47
CA ASN A 174 8.80 -10.54 -5.63
C ASN A 174 8.95 -11.87 -6.39
N ASN A 175 8.79 -11.88 -7.71
CA ASN A 175 8.80 -13.07 -8.60
C ASN A 175 7.73 -14.11 -8.25
N ASP A 176 6.63 -13.67 -7.64
CA ASP A 176 5.46 -14.50 -7.40
C ASP A 176 4.47 -14.33 -8.56
N PHE A 177 4.82 -14.92 -9.70
CA PHE A 177 4.05 -14.77 -10.94
C PHE A 177 2.64 -15.38 -10.84
N TYR A 178 2.46 -16.41 -10.02
CA TYR A 178 1.16 -16.99 -9.74
C TYR A 178 0.20 -15.98 -9.10
N TYR A 179 0.59 -15.33 -7.99
CA TYR A 179 -0.25 -14.31 -7.38
C TYR A 179 -0.31 -13.02 -8.21
N ALA A 180 0.79 -12.65 -8.90
CA ALA A 180 0.76 -11.53 -9.82
C ALA A 180 -0.31 -11.72 -10.91
N LEU A 181 -0.43 -12.93 -11.47
CA LEU A 181 -1.41 -13.25 -12.50
C LEU A 181 -2.83 -13.04 -11.99
N MET A 182 -3.15 -13.65 -10.85
CA MET A 182 -4.49 -13.60 -10.28
C MET A 182 -4.90 -12.17 -9.88
N TRP A 183 -3.97 -11.38 -9.33
CA TRP A 183 -4.24 -9.99 -8.96
C TRP A 183 -4.35 -9.06 -10.17
N MET A 184 -3.59 -9.30 -11.23
CA MET A 184 -3.72 -8.56 -12.49
C MET A 184 -5.03 -8.88 -13.20
N GLN A 185 -5.50 -10.13 -13.14
CA GLN A 185 -6.83 -10.52 -13.63
C GLN A 185 -7.94 -9.84 -12.83
N GLU A 186 -7.88 -9.89 -11.50
CA GLU A 186 -8.87 -9.22 -10.64
C GLU A 186 -8.88 -7.69 -10.86
N ALA A 187 -7.71 -7.08 -11.12
CA ALA A 187 -7.63 -5.68 -11.50
C ALA A 187 -8.35 -5.40 -12.82
N LEU A 188 -8.11 -6.21 -13.85
CA LEU A 188 -8.77 -6.08 -15.15
C LEU A 188 -10.28 -6.29 -15.06
N ASP A 189 -10.74 -7.26 -14.27
CA ASP A 189 -12.16 -7.56 -14.06
C ASP A 189 -12.89 -6.41 -13.35
N ARG A 190 -12.19 -5.68 -12.48
CA ARG A 190 -12.72 -4.51 -11.76
C ARG A 190 -12.52 -3.20 -12.51
N PHE A 191 -11.84 -3.21 -13.64
CA PHE A 191 -11.52 -1.99 -14.38
C PHE A 191 -12.78 -1.44 -15.06
N ASP A 192 -13.10 -0.18 -14.77
CA ASP A 192 -14.20 0.55 -15.42
C ASP A 192 -13.64 1.79 -16.13
N GLU A 193 -13.70 1.79 -17.46
CA GLU A 193 -13.26 2.92 -18.30
C GLU A 193 -13.97 4.24 -17.97
N LYS A 194 -15.19 4.18 -17.41
CA LYS A 194 -15.95 5.38 -17.05
C LYS A 194 -15.50 5.97 -15.72
N ASN A 195 -14.71 5.24 -14.94
CA ASN A 195 -14.23 5.69 -13.65
C ASN A 195 -13.09 6.71 -13.81
N LYS A 196 -13.44 8.00 -13.85
CA LYS A 196 -12.48 9.12 -13.93
C LYS A 196 -11.52 9.22 -12.73
N ARG A 197 -11.73 8.43 -11.66
CA ARG A 197 -10.83 8.39 -10.50
C ARG A 197 -9.72 7.35 -10.64
N ALA A 198 -9.79 6.45 -11.62
CA ALA A 198 -8.75 5.46 -11.85
C ALA A 198 -7.43 6.17 -12.22
N LEU A 199 -6.37 5.83 -11.49
CA LEU A 199 -5.02 6.35 -11.73
C LEU A 199 -4.27 5.53 -12.79
N ILE A 200 -4.67 4.28 -12.95
CA ILE A 200 -4.07 3.34 -13.90
C ILE A 200 -4.92 3.22 -15.16
N SER A 201 -4.25 3.03 -16.29
CA SER A 201 -4.92 2.76 -17.56
C SER A 201 -5.11 1.26 -17.78
N ARG A 202 -6.06 0.90 -18.66
CA ARG A 202 -6.24 -0.48 -19.11
C ARG A 202 -4.96 -1.06 -19.72
N ILE A 203 -4.17 -0.21 -20.39
CA ILE A 203 -2.89 -0.58 -21.02
C ILE A 203 -1.88 -1.00 -19.95
N ASP A 204 -1.80 -0.29 -18.82
CA ASP A 204 -0.87 -0.63 -17.73
C ASP A 204 -1.14 -2.02 -17.14
N ILE A 205 -2.42 -2.38 -17.01
CA ILE A 205 -2.85 -3.70 -16.54
C ILE A 205 -2.50 -4.78 -17.57
N LEU A 206 -2.85 -4.56 -18.85
CA LEU A 206 -2.57 -5.51 -19.94
C LEU A 206 -1.07 -5.74 -20.14
N ASP A 207 -0.24 -4.72 -20.02
CA ASP A 207 1.22 -4.85 -20.13
C ASP A 207 1.75 -5.80 -19.07
N HIS A 208 1.40 -5.58 -17.78
CA HIS A 208 1.82 -6.47 -16.70
C HIS A 208 1.22 -7.87 -16.82
N LEU A 209 -0.05 -7.98 -17.22
CA LEU A 209 -0.72 -9.26 -17.38
C LEU A 209 -0.09 -10.08 -18.53
N SER A 210 0.27 -9.45 -19.64
CA SER A 210 0.97 -10.10 -20.77
C SER A 210 2.36 -10.59 -20.35
N ASN A 211 3.09 -9.79 -19.58
CA ASN A 211 4.41 -10.15 -19.07
C ASN A 211 4.32 -11.32 -18.07
N VAL A 212 3.35 -11.29 -17.15
CA VAL A 212 3.16 -12.37 -16.16
C VAL A 212 2.70 -13.67 -16.83
N THR A 213 1.75 -13.60 -17.76
CA THR A 213 1.28 -14.80 -18.51
C THR A 213 2.40 -15.44 -19.33
N PHE A 214 3.31 -14.62 -19.86
CA PHE A 214 4.53 -15.11 -20.49
C PHE A 214 5.47 -15.80 -19.49
N GLN A 215 5.70 -15.23 -18.30
CA GLN A 215 6.55 -15.85 -17.26
C GLN A 215 6.01 -17.19 -16.75
N GLU A 216 4.69 -17.36 -16.71
CA GLU A 216 4.02 -18.63 -16.39
C GLU A 216 4.12 -19.66 -17.54
N GLY A 217 4.65 -19.27 -18.71
CA GLY A 217 4.90 -20.16 -19.85
C GLY A 217 3.76 -20.23 -20.87
N ASN A 218 2.69 -19.45 -20.69
CA ASN A 218 1.57 -19.41 -21.65
C ASN A 218 1.78 -18.32 -22.71
N ILE A 219 2.62 -18.65 -23.70
CA ILE A 219 3.05 -17.70 -24.74
C ILE A 219 1.88 -17.29 -25.65
N GLU A 220 0.94 -18.19 -25.93
CA GLU A 220 -0.23 -17.92 -26.78
C GLU A 220 -1.14 -16.87 -26.16
N ASN A 221 -1.47 -17.01 -24.87
CA ASN A 221 -2.28 -16.03 -24.16
C ASN A 221 -1.54 -14.69 -23.99
N ALA A 222 -0.23 -14.72 -23.73
CA ALA A 222 0.58 -13.50 -23.66
C ALA A 222 0.56 -12.73 -24.99
N LEU A 223 0.63 -13.44 -26.13
CA LEU A 223 0.51 -12.85 -27.45
C LEU A 223 -0.89 -12.26 -27.69
N ALA A 224 -1.95 -12.97 -27.30
CA ALA A 224 -3.33 -12.48 -27.43
C ALA A 224 -3.53 -11.16 -26.65
N LEU A 225 -3.08 -11.11 -25.39
CA LEU A 225 -3.12 -9.90 -24.56
C LEU A 225 -2.30 -8.75 -25.16
N THR A 226 -1.14 -9.07 -25.74
CA THR A 226 -0.29 -8.08 -26.42
C THR A 226 -0.97 -7.51 -27.67
N GLN A 227 -1.67 -8.35 -28.44
CA GLN A 227 -2.44 -7.92 -29.60
C GLN A 227 -3.63 -7.04 -29.20
N GLU A 228 -4.31 -7.39 -28.11
CA GLU A 228 -5.39 -6.58 -27.55
C GLU A 228 -4.89 -5.20 -27.09
N MET A 229 -3.74 -5.14 -26.42
CA MET A 229 -3.10 -3.89 -26.04
C MET A 229 -2.75 -3.03 -27.28
N LEU A 230 -2.21 -3.64 -28.34
CA LEU A 230 -1.90 -2.94 -29.59
C LEU A 230 -3.13 -2.48 -30.38
N ALA A 231 -4.30 -3.09 -30.15
CA ALA A 231 -5.56 -2.61 -30.72
C ALA A 231 -6.01 -1.29 -30.08
N ILE A 232 -5.66 -1.07 -28.81
CA ILE A 232 -5.96 0.17 -28.07
C ILE A 232 -4.89 1.23 -28.34
N ASP A 233 -3.61 0.87 -28.22
CA ASP A 233 -2.48 1.73 -28.55
C ASP A 233 -1.57 1.08 -29.60
N PRO A 234 -1.83 1.36 -30.89
CA PRO A 234 -1.01 0.86 -31.99
C PRO A 234 0.43 1.35 -31.97
N ASN A 235 0.80 2.33 -31.14
CA ASN A 235 2.14 2.89 -31.04
C ASN A 235 2.89 2.47 -29.78
N HIS A 236 2.33 1.59 -28.96
CA HIS A 236 2.97 1.09 -27.76
C HIS A 236 4.27 0.32 -28.09
N VAL A 237 5.42 0.96 -27.84
CA VAL A 237 6.74 0.43 -28.22
C VAL A 237 7.05 -0.92 -27.55
N PRO A 238 6.85 -1.11 -26.23
CA PRO A 238 7.10 -2.41 -25.58
C PRO A 238 6.23 -3.53 -26.15
N ALA A 239 4.97 -3.24 -26.46
CA ALA A 239 4.04 -4.25 -26.97
C ALA A 239 4.42 -4.73 -28.37
N LYS A 240 4.90 -3.83 -29.24
CA LYS A 240 5.43 -4.22 -30.57
C LYS A 240 6.62 -5.16 -30.43
N ALA A 241 7.55 -4.84 -29.53
CA ALA A 241 8.72 -5.69 -29.28
C ALA A 241 8.31 -7.06 -28.71
N ASN A 242 7.41 -7.08 -27.72
CA ASN A 242 6.90 -8.31 -27.12
C ASN A 242 6.14 -9.18 -28.12
N LYS A 243 5.34 -8.59 -29.01
CA LYS A 243 4.63 -9.31 -30.07
C LYS A 243 5.58 -10.08 -30.98
N VAL A 244 6.59 -9.39 -31.54
CA VAL A 244 7.61 -10.00 -32.40
C VAL A 244 8.35 -11.10 -31.64
N TYR A 245 8.65 -10.86 -30.37
CA TYR A 245 9.32 -11.81 -29.50
C TYR A 245 8.49 -13.09 -29.29
N TYR A 246 7.22 -12.98 -28.90
CA TYR A 246 6.33 -14.12 -28.68
C TYR A 246 6.04 -14.90 -29.96
N GLU A 247 5.80 -14.22 -31.09
CA GLU A 247 5.59 -14.87 -32.39
C GLU A 247 6.82 -15.70 -32.82
N SER A 248 8.02 -15.20 -32.56
CA SER A 248 9.25 -15.94 -32.87
C SER A 248 9.39 -17.22 -32.04
N LEU A 249 8.98 -17.19 -30.77
CA LEU A 249 9.06 -18.33 -29.86
C LEU A 249 8.07 -19.42 -30.28
N ILE A 250 6.86 -19.03 -30.66
CA ILE A 250 5.83 -19.95 -31.17
C ILE A 250 6.31 -20.61 -32.47
N ASN A 251 6.94 -19.84 -33.36
CA ASN A 251 7.43 -20.33 -34.65
C ASN A 251 8.80 -21.05 -34.59
N GLY A 252 9.38 -21.23 -33.40
CA GLY A 252 10.68 -21.90 -33.20
C GLY A 252 11.88 -21.17 -33.81
N GLN A 253 11.79 -19.84 -34.02
CA GLN A 253 12.84 -19.03 -34.62
C GLN A 253 13.83 -18.52 -33.56
N THR A 254 15.13 -18.52 -33.89
CA THR A 254 16.17 -18.02 -32.97
C THR A 254 16.41 -16.53 -33.18
N LEU A 255 15.89 -15.68 -32.29
CA LEU A 255 16.12 -14.22 -32.35
C LEU A 255 17.55 -13.81 -31.97
N SER A 256 17.99 -12.67 -32.51
CA SER A 256 19.27 -12.04 -32.18
C SER A 256 19.32 -11.55 -30.71
N LYS A 257 20.53 -11.41 -30.15
CA LYS A 257 20.72 -10.99 -28.74
C LYS A 257 20.14 -9.60 -28.43
N ASP A 258 20.08 -8.72 -29.41
CA ASP A 258 19.58 -7.35 -29.25
C ASP A 258 18.04 -7.33 -29.14
N GLN A 259 17.34 -8.15 -29.93
CA GLN A 259 15.88 -8.30 -29.86
C GLN A 259 15.38 -8.92 -28.54
N LYS A 260 16.22 -9.70 -27.85
CA LYS A 260 15.90 -10.26 -26.52
C LYS A 260 16.00 -9.23 -25.40
N LYS A 261 16.79 -8.17 -25.59
CA LYS A 261 17.07 -7.19 -24.53
C LYS A 261 16.00 -6.12 -24.47
N ASP A 262 15.46 -5.73 -25.63
CA ASP A 262 14.42 -4.69 -25.73
C ASP A 262 13.04 -5.17 -25.25
N SER A 263 12.70 -6.45 -25.41
CA SER A 263 11.45 -7.04 -24.87
C SER A 263 11.45 -7.20 -23.35
N LEU A 264 12.61 -7.43 -22.73
CA LEU A 264 12.78 -7.60 -21.28
C LEU A 264 12.99 -6.27 -20.52
N ALA A 265 13.19 -5.15 -21.24
CA ALA A 265 13.53 -3.86 -20.64
C ALA A 265 12.34 -3.06 -20.08
N SER A 266 11.10 -3.55 -20.25
CA SER A 266 9.87 -2.86 -19.85
C SER A 266 9.58 -2.86 -18.34
N SER A 267 10.26 -3.69 -17.54
CA SER A 267 9.94 -3.84 -16.10
C SER A 267 10.63 -2.87 -15.13
N GLU A 268 11.41 -1.89 -15.57
CA GLU A 268 12.32 -1.15 -14.67
C GLU A 268 12.14 0.36 -14.52
N LYS A 269 11.03 0.96 -14.94
CA LYS A 269 10.80 2.39 -14.66
C LYS A 269 9.51 2.62 -13.90
N ILE A 270 9.60 2.50 -12.57
CA ILE A 270 9.07 3.45 -11.55
C ILE A 270 9.70 3.04 -10.19
N GLY A 271 10.61 3.87 -9.69
CA GLY A 271 11.05 3.95 -8.28
C GLY A 271 11.50 2.67 -7.56
N SER A 272 12.72 2.18 -7.82
CA SER A 272 13.40 1.24 -6.89
C SER A 272 14.90 1.55 -6.82
N SER A 273 15.23 2.49 -5.94
CA SER A 273 16.57 2.56 -5.36
C SER A 273 16.69 1.47 -4.28
N SER A 274 16.88 0.21 -4.69
CA SER A 274 17.63 -0.82 -3.94
C SER A 274 17.47 -2.20 -4.58
N LYS A 275 18.16 -2.43 -5.70
CA LYS A 275 18.50 -3.80 -6.13
C LYS A 275 19.56 -4.37 -5.17
N LYS A 276 19.16 -4.80 -3.98
CA LYS A 276 19.98 -5.75 -3.21
C LYS A 276 19.72 -7.14 -3.78
N ASN A 277 20.75 -7.70 -4.41
CA ASN A 277 20.77 -9.03 -5.00
C ASN A 277 20.40 -10.12 -3.98
N PHE A 278 19.12 -10.49 -3.87
CA PHE A 278 18.71 -11.69 -3.15
C PHE A 278 18.73 -12.88 -4.11
N ARG A 279 19.93 -13.34 -4.49
CA ARG A 279 20.10 -14.61 -5.19
C ARG A 279 19.91 -15.75 -4.20
N VAL A 280 18.67 -16.20 -4.01
CA VAL A 280 18.39 -17.42 -3.25
C VAL A 280 18.89 -18.61 -4.04
N ARG A 281 19.87 -19.31 -3.46
CA ARG A 281 20.57 -20.47 -3.99
C ARG A 281 19.58 -21.65 -4.13
N LYS A 282 19.26 -22.03 -5.37
CA LYS A 282 18.23 -23.02 -5.79
C LYS A 282 18.27 -24.39 -5.08
N GLN A 283 19.40 -24.81 -4.52
CA GLN A 283 19.51 -26.10 -3.80
C GLN A 283 18.92 -26.08 -2.37
N ARG A 284 18.64 -24.91 -1.79
CA ARG A 284 18.07 -24.79 -0.43
C ARG A 284 16.53 -24.74 -0.42
N GLN A 285 15.90 -24.71 -1.60
CA GLN A 285 14.45 -24.49 -1.77
C GLN A 285 13.59 -25.71 -1.43
N ASN A 286 14.02 -26.95 -1.69
CA ASN A 286 13.15 -28.12 -1.50
C ASN A 286 12.75 -28.32 -0.02
N ASN A 287 13.69 -28.24 0.92
CA ASN A 287 13.37 -28.37 2.35
C ASN A 287 12.59 -27.16 2.89
N TYR A 288 12.79 -25.97 2.31
CA TYR A 288 12.06 -24.76 2.70
C TYR A 288 10.61 -24.76 2.21
N LEU A 289 10.35 -25.35 1.04
CA LEU A 289 9.02 -25.46 0.46
C LEU A 289 8.14 -26.41 1.28
N GLU A 290 8.70 -27.55 1.69
CA GLU A 290 8.03 -28.54 2.54
C GLU A 290 7.77 -27.98 3.95
N LEU A 291 8.76 -27.30 4.56
CA LEU A 291 8.60 -26.62 5.84
C LEU A 291 7.56 -25.47 5.77
N SER A 292 7.47 -24.81 4.62
CA SER A 292 6.51 -23.72 4.35
C SER A 292 5.07 -24.25 4.31
N GLU A 293 4.81 -25.39 3.67
CA GLU A 293 3.46 -25.98 3.64
C GLU A 293 3.03 -26.52 5.01
N VAL A 294 3.94 -27.15 5.76
CA VAL A 294 3.66 -27.56 7.15
C VAL A 294 3.33 -26.36 8.03
N TYR A 295 4.12 -25.29 7.93
CA TYR A 295 3.87 -24.03 8.64
C TYR A 295 2.48 -23.46 8.31
N LYS A 296 2.13 -23.35 7.02
CA LYS A 296 0.82 -22.83 6.59
C LYS A 296 -0.33 -23.70 7.08
N ALA A 297 -0.18 -25.03 7.03
CA ALA A 297 -1.19 -25.96 7.52
C ALA A 297 -1.47 -25.76 9.02
N LEU A 298 -0.44 -25.53 9.83
CA LEU A 298 -0.59 -25.23 11.26
C LEU A 298 -1.37 -23.93 11.51
N CYS A 299 -1.17 -22.90 10.68
CA CYS A 299 -1.92 -21.64 10.79
C CYS A 299 -3.41 -21.77 10.46
N ARG A 300 -3.79 -22.65 9.51
CA ARG A 300 -5.19 -22.84 9.05
C ARG A 300 -6.11 -23.56 10.04
N GLN A 301 -5.65 -23.83 11.26
CA GLN A 301 -6.36 -24.67 12.24
C GLN A 301 -6.60 -26.11 11.78
N ASN A 302 -5.91 -26.57 10.73
CA ASN A 302 -5.44 -27.95 10.66
C ASN A 302 -4.37 -28.12 11.74
N ARG A 303 -4.78 -27.96 13.02
CA ARG A 303 -4.06 -28.58 14.11
C ARG A 303 -3.88 -30.00 13.60
N ALA A 304 -2.64 -30.46 13.48
CA ALA A 304 -2.38 -31.87 13.62
C ALA A 304 -2.95 -32.20 15.01
N LYS A 305 -4.25 -32.51 15.07
CA LYS A 305 -4.96 -32.66 16.33
C LYS A 305 -4.20 -33.77 17.00
N LEU A 306 -3.52 -33.44 18.10
CA LEU A 306 -2.87 -34.44 18.94
C LEU A 306 -3.88 -35.56 19.12
N SER A 307 -3.45 -36.81 18.92
CA SER A 307 -4.35 -37.93 19.12
C SER A 307 -4.94 -37.85 20.53
N HIS A 308 -6.18 -38.29 20.71
CA HIS A 308 -6.82 -38.26 22.04
C HIS A 308 -5.92 -38.88 23.14
N LYS A 309 -5.13 -39.90 22.78
CA LYS A 309 -4.14 -40.53 23.67
C LYS A 309 -2.99 -39.59 24.08
N ARG A 310 -2.52 -38.71 23.19
CA ARG A 310 -1.49 -37.72 23.51
C ARG A 310 -2.08 -36.54 24.27
N GLN A 311 -3.25 -36.05 23.89
CA GLN A 311 -3.95 -34.99 24.61
C GLN A 311 -4.23 -35.36 26.07
N ALA A 312 -4.64 -36.61 26.32
CA ALA A 312 -4.89 -37.11 27.68
C ALA A 312 -3.65 -37.16 28.58
N LYS A 313 -2.43 -37.08 28.01
CA LYS A 313 -1.17 -37.03 28.77
C LYS A 313 -0.74 -35.60 29.10
N LEU A 314 -1.33 -34.59 28.46
CA LEU A 314 -1.06 -33.20 28.79
C LEU A 314 -1.65 -32.89 30.18
N PHE A 315 -0.97 -32.05 30.94
CA PHE A 315 -1.37 -31.73 32.30
C PHE A 315 -1.18 -30.24 32.60
N CYS A 316 -1.94 -29.77 33.59
CA CYS A 316 -1.73 -28.48 34.24
C CYS A 316 -1.18 -28.73 35.65
N ARG A 317 -0.19 -27.97 36.08
CA ARG A 317 0.39 -28.09 37.42
C ARG A 317 0.77 -26.74 38.00
N TYR A 318 0.80 -26.70 39.32
CA TYR A 318 1.38 -25.59 40.08
C TYR A 318 2.87 -25.84 40.29
N ARG A 319 3.70 -24.90 39.86
CA ARG A 319 5.16 -25.04 39.91
C ARG A 319 5.76 -23.97 40.81
N HIS A 320 6.55 -24.41 41.79
CA HIS A 320 7.21 -23.52 42.75
C HIS A 320 8.75 -23.58 42.71
N ASN A 321 9.34 -24.62 42.11
CA ASN A 321 10.81 -24.81 42.01
C ASN A 321 11.57 -24.57 43.33
N ASN A 322 10.96 -24.89 44.48
CA ASN A 322 11.49 -24.62 45.82
C ASN A 322 11.93 -23.17 46.08
N HIS A 323 11.43 -22.20 45.29
CA HIS A 323 11.68 -20.80 45.52
C HIS A 323 10.76 -20.29 46.64
N PRO A 324 11.28 -19.65 47.72
CA PRO A 324 10.48 -19.28 48.88
C PRO A 324 9.18 -18.51 48.55
N TYR A 325 9.25 -17.59 47.59
CA TYR A 325 8.08 -16.83 47.13
C TYR A 325 7.06 -17.66 46.34
N LEU A 326 7.52 -18.60 45.52
CA LEU A 326 6.63 -19.42 44.70
C LEU A 326 6.03 -20.59 45.48
N ILE A 327 6.55 -20.91 46.68
CA ILE A 327 5.89 -21.85 47.59
C ILE A 327 4.55 -21.27 48.07
N LEU A 328 4.50 -19.97 48.34
CA LEU A 328 3.28 -19.27 48.77
C LEU A 328 2.36 -18.95 47.59
N ARG A 329 2.93 -18.64 46.42
CA ARG A 329 2.19 -18.36 45.18
C ARG A 329 2.81 -19.13 44.00
N PRO A 330 2.45 -20.41 43.82
CA PRO A 330 2.97 -21.21 42.72
C PRO A 330 2.55 -20.68 41.36
N VAL A 331 3.43 -20.84 40.36
CA VAL A 331 3.11 -20.47 38.97
C VAL A 331 2.17 -21.51 38.37
N LYS A 332 1.14 -21.07 37.68
CA LYS A 332 0.22 -21.92 36.92
C LYS A 332 0.89 -22.31 35.60
N GLU A 333 1.28 -23.57 35.46
CA GLU A 333 1.92 -24.12 34.26
C GLU A 333 0.94 -25.07 33.55
N GLU A 334 0.67 -24.82 32.27
CA GLU A 334 -0.13 -25.68 31.38
C GLU A 334 0.76 -26.24 30.27
N GLN A 335 0.72 -27.56 30.04
CA GLN A 335 1.44 -28.17 28.94
C GLN A 335 0.57 -28.20 27.67
N LEU A 336 0.98 -27.46 26.64
CA LEU A 336 0.28 -27.38 25.34
C LEU A 336 0.74 -28.46 24.35
N PHE A 337 1.99 -28.93 24.48
CA PHE A 337 2.56 -29.97 23.61
C PHE A 337 3.59 -30.80 24.38
N ASP A 338 3.67 -32.09 24.08
CA ASP A 338 4.60 -33.04 24.69
C ASP A 338 5.99 -33.02 24.02
N GLU A 339 6.06 -33.11 22.70
CA GLU A 339 7.31 -33.17 21.94
C GLU A 339 7.26 -32.38 20.61
N PRO A 340 7.92 -31.21 20.50
CA PRO A 340 8.71 -30.55 21.54
C PRO A 340 7.83 -30.03 22.68
N THR A 341 8.36 -30.01 23.90
CA THR A 341 7.58 -29.56 25.06
C THR A 341 7.26 -28.07 24.95
N ILE A 342 5.98 -27.72 24.88
CA ILE A 342 5.48 -26.34 24.87
C ILE A 342 4.68 -26.11 26.15
N LEU A 343 5.08 -25.11 26.94
CA LEU A 343 4.46 -24.76 28.21
C LEU A 343 3.88 -23.34 28.12
N LEU A 344 2.67 -23.16 28.64
CA LEU A 344 2.01 -21.88 28.83
C LEU A 344 1.95 -21.57 30.33
N PHE A 345 2.45 -20.41 30.71
CA PHE A 345 2.35 -19.93 32.08
C PHE A 345 1.25 -18.89 32.18
N HIS A 346 0.33 -19.10 33.11
CA HIS A 346 -0.81 -18.20 33.32
C HIS A 346 -0.55 -17.25 34.47
N ASP A 347 -1.08 -16.03 34.36
CA ASP A 347 -1.09 -15.00 35.40
C ASP A 347 0.29 -14.66 36.00
N VAL A 348 1.34 -14.75 35.17
CA VAL A 348 2.73 -14.45 35.57
C VAL A 348 2.95 -12.95 35.76
N VAL A 349 2.28 -12.14 34.96
CA VAL A 349 2.40 -10.68 34.93
C VAL A 349 1.02 -10.09 35.24
N SER A 350 0.95 -9.10 36.14
CA SER A 350 -0.33 -8.45 36.46
C SER A 350 -0.81 -7.55 35.32
N ASP A 351 -2.11 -7.31 35.21
CA ASP A 351 -2.66 -6.42 34.18
C ASP A 351 -2.03 -5.01 34.25
N THR A 352 -1.74 -4.51 35.46
CA THR A 352 -1.07 -3.22 35.65
C THR A 352 0.37 -3.21 35.12
N ASP A 353 1.12 -4.30 35.33
CA ASP A 353 2.47 -4.43 34.80
C ASP A 353 2.44 -4.59 33.27
N ILE A 354 1.45 -5.31 32.74
CA ILE A 354 1.24 -5.44 31.29
C ILE A 354 1.01 -4.06 30.66
N GLU A 355 0.14 -3.23 31.25
CA GLU A 355 -0.09 -1.88 30.74
C GLU A 355 1.16 -1.00 30.86
N GLN A 356 1.91 -1.08 31.96
CA GLN A 356 3.19 -0.37 32.08
C GLN A 356 4.20 -0.82 31.01
N ILE A 357 4.31 -2.12 30.75
CA ILE A 357 5.18 -2.66 29.69
C ILE A 357 4.73 -2.14 28.32
N LYS A 358 3.42 -2.12 28.04
CA LYS A 358 2.90 -1.55 26.78
C LYS A 358 3.29 -0.09 26.64
N VAL A 359 3.12 0.73 27.68
CA VAL A 359 3.51 2.15 27.66
C VAL A 359 5.01 2.31 27.43
N LEU A 360 5.85 1.52 28.11
CA LEU A 360 7.31 1.56 27.94
C LEU A 360 7.77 1.07 26.56
N ALA A 361 7.06 0.10 25.98
CA ALA A 361 7.36 -0.45 24.66
C ALA A 361 6.75 0.37 23.51
N THR A 362 5.85 1.31 23.82
CA THR A 362 5.26 2.16 22.80
C THR A 362 6.35 3.12 22.31
N PRO A 363 6.68 3.10 21.01
CA PRO A 363 7.65 4.03 20.44
C PRO A 363 7.19 5.47 20.66
N GLN A 364 8.12 6.30 21.17
CA GLN A 364 7.91 7.71 21.51
C GLN A 364 8.15 8.64 20.35
#